data_AF-B9TE39-F1
#
_entry.id   AF-B9TE39-F1
#
_cell.length_a   1.000
_cell.length_b   1.000
_cell.length_c   1.000
_cell.angle_alpha   90.00
_cell.angle_beta   90.00
_cell.angle_gamma   90.00
#
_symmetry.space_group_name_H-M   'P 1'
#
loop_
_entity.id
_entity.type
_entity.pdbx_description
1 polymer ?
#
loop_
_entity_poly.entity_id
_entity_poly.type
_entity_poly.pdbx_seq_one_letter_code
_entity_poly.pdbx_strand_id
1 'polypeptide(L)'
;MNEQWVRKRAWPRWWRRVQIGARRANFFAVMEVASILAFLAMTAATWMALNTGADKRTLLPSNLTATLLVGTLVPAMAILVLFGRRMALRRAAEHIGGTGQMHVRMVFIFSLIAAVPTLLVVVFASWLFQSGVEFWFSDSSRGLLENANKLARGYYEQTQRDVGYESVAMAQDTRDWLGEYPVGSREFQAFFGDQVYRRNLSVAALVQVTPDGEQRTPIIVDPDRKSDSKRIAPDVQQRLQKEPYVVTSDANRIVAVVPIERDAGIYLYAARSNDLLALSQGHAPKTPRISSRPTKC
;
A
#
# COMPACT_ATOMS: atom_id res chain seq x y z
N MET A 1 -47.92 69.57 45.73
CA MET A 1 -49.24 69.18 45.21
C MET A 1 -49.13 69.10 43.70
N ASN A 2 -49.38 67.91 43.14
CA ASN A 2 -49.69 67.60 41.73
C ASN A 2 -48.51 67.60 40.73
N GLU A 3 -48.40 66.69 39.77
CA GLU A 3 -48.90 65.33 39.54
C GLU A 3 -47.98 64.72 38.47
N GLN A 4 -47.76 63.41 38.57
CA GLN A 4 -46.99 62.64 37.61
C GLN A 4 -47.76 62.46 36.29
N TRP A 5 -47.10 62.68 35.15
CA TRP A 5 -47.57 62.16 33.86
C TRP A 5 -46.49 61.30 33.20
N VAL A 6 -46.39 60.04 33.63
CA VAL A 6 -45.67 59.00 32.90
C VAL A 6 -46.50 58.61 31.68
N ARG A 7 -46.10 59.08 30.50
CA ARG A 7 -46.63 58.62 29.20
C ARG A 7 -46.30 57.13 29.01
N LYS A 8 -47.26 56.24 29.29
CA LYS A 8 -47.21 54.84 28.83
C LYS A 8 -47.34 54.82 27.31
N ARG A 9 -46.23 54.61 26.58
CA ARG A 9 -46.28 54.30 25.13
C ARG A 9 -47.00 52.97 24.96
N ALA A 10 -48.19 53.02 24.36
CA ALA A 10 -48.95 51.82 24.01
C ALA A 10 -48.15 50.99 22.99
N TRP A 11 -47.83 49.75 23.38
CA TRP A 11 -47.15 48.78 22.51
C TRP A 11 -48.02 48.50 21.27
N PRO A 12 -47.50 48.64 20.04
CA PRO A 12 -48.33 48.52 18.85
C PRO A 12 -48.75 47.05 18.60
N ARG A 13 -50.06 46.85 18.39
CA ARG A 13 -50.75 45.54 18.36
C ARG A 13 -50.28 44.58 17.26
N TRP A 14 -49.48 45.03 16.30
CA TRP A 14 -48.86 44.19 15.26
C TRP A 14 -47.78 43.24 15.83
N TRP A 15 -47.09 43.63 16.92
CA TRP A 15 -46.10 42.77 17.58
C TRP A 15 -46.69 41.50 18.18
N ARG A 16 -47.92 41.57 18.71
CA ARG A 16 -48.63 40.38 19.22
C ARG A 16 -49.04 39.42 18.10
N ARG A 17 -49.31 39.89 16.88
CA ARG A 17 -49.64 39.02 15.73
C ARG A 17 -48.40 38.34 15.15
N VAL A 18 -47.25 39.03 15.16
CA VAL A 18 -45.96 38.44 14.76
C VAL A 18 -45.50 37.38 15.76
N GLN A 19 -45.72 37.58 17.07
CA GLN A 19 -45.30 36.63 18.10
C GLN A 19 -46.11 35.31 18.13
N ILE A 20 -47.36 35.32 17.64
CA ILE A 20 -48.26 34.15 17.73
C ILE A 20 -48.20 33.27 16.45
N GLY A 21 -47.83 33.82 15.29
CA GLY A 21 -47.61 33.03 14.05
C GLY A 21 -46.25 32.33 13.96
N ALA A 22 -45.26 32.76 14.76
CA ALA A 22 -43.86 32.39 14.59
C ALA A 22 -43.43 31.02 15.18
N ARG A 23 -44.28 30.31 15.95
CA ARG A 23 -43.80 29.15 16.74
C ARG A 23 -43.71 27.81 16.00
N ARG A 24 -44.29 27.62 14.80
CA ARG A 24 -44.15 26.35 14.05
C ARG A 24 -43.77 26.50 12.58
N ALA A 25 -44.16 27.59 11.91
CA ALA A 25 -43.78 27.84 10.52
C ALA A 25 -42.38 28.48 10.40
N ASN A 26 -41.97 29.29 11.38
CA ASN A 26 -40.73 30.08 11.31
C ASN A 26 -39.47 29.29 11.71
N PHE A 27 -39.60 28.25 12.55
CA PHE A 27 -38.47 27.40 12.93
C PHE A 27 -37.81 26.74 11.70
N PHE A 28 -38.62 26.27 10.76
CA PHE A 28 -38.12 25.67 9.52
C PHE A 28 -37.50 26.71 8.57
N ALA A 29 -38.06 27.91 8.50
CA ALA A 29 -37.48 29.01 7.71
C ALA A 29 -36.12 29.45 8.28
N VAL A 30 -35.98 29.50 9.60
CA VAL A 30 -34.70 29.79 10.28
C VAL A 30 -33.68 28.67 10.01
N MET A 31 -34.09 27.39 10.05
CA MET A 31 -33.20 26.27 9.70
C MET A 31 -32.77 26.27 8.23
N GLU A 32 -33.64 26.67 7.30
CA GLU A 32 -33.31 26.79 5.86
C GLU A 32 -32.23 27.85 5.65
N VAL A 33 -32.41 29.04 6.23
CA VAL A 33 -31.41 30.12 6.16
C VAL A 33 -30.11 29.73 6.86
N ALA A 34 -30.18 29.10 8.03
CA ALA A 34 -28.98 28.63 8.74
C ALA A 34 -28.20 27.58 7.95
N SER A 35 -28.89 26.65 7.28
CA SER A 35 -28.24 25.61 6.46
C SER A 35 -27.57 26.21 5.23
N ILE A 36 -28.20 27.18 4.56
CA ILE A 36 -27.61 27.91 3.42
C ILE A 36 -26.37 28.69 3.86
N LEU A 37 -26.45 29.41 4.98
CA LEU A 37 -25.30 30.13 5.52
C LEU A 37 -24.15 29.20 5.91
N ALA A 38 -24.45 28.08 6.58
CA ALA A 38 -23.45 27.07 6.94
C ALA A 38 -22.80 26.46 5.68
N PHE A 39 -23.58 26.16 4.64
CA PHE A 39 -23.07 25.65 3.38
C PHE A 39 -22.13 26.64 2.68
N LEU A 40 -22.52 27.91 2.62
CA LEU A 40 -21.69 28.96 2.02
C LEU A 40 -20.39 29.18 2.82
N ALA A 41 -20.48 29.22 4.14
CA ALA A 41 -19.31 29.36 5.02
C ALA A 41 -18.33 28.18 4.84
N MET A 42 -18.84 26.95 4.81
CA MET A 42 -18.01 25.76 4.62
C MET A 42 -17.42 25.67 3.22
N THR A 43 -18.17 26.09 2.19
CA THR A 43 -17.65 26.15 0.81
C THR A 43 -16.52 27.19 0.70
N ALA A 44 -16.67 28.35 1.34
CA ALA A 44 -15.63 29.37 1.39
C ALA A 44 -14.40 28.88 2.16
N ALA A 45 -14.59 28.19 3.29
CA ALA A 45 -13.50 27.57 4.05
C ALA A 45 -12.74 26.52 3.21
N THR A 46 -13.45 25.69 2.46
CA THR A 46 -12.85 24.71 1.52
C THR A 46 -12.06 25.39 0.42
N TRP A 47 -12.63 26.40 -0.20
CA TRP A 47 -11.93 27.17 -1.23
C TRP A 47 -10.65 27.81 -0.69
N MET A 48 -10.71 28.41 0.50
CA MET A 48 -9.56 29.05 1.14
C MET A 48 -8.48 28.02 1.54
N ALA A 49 -8.86 26.88 2.10
CA ALA A 49 -7.94 25.81 2.48
C ALA A 49 -7.23 25.19 1.27
N LEU A 50 -7.93 25.05 0.14
CA LEU A 50 -7.35 24.57 -1.12
C LEU A 50 -6.39 25.61 -1.73
N ASN A 51 -6.75 26.90 -1.70
CA ASN A 51 -5.90 27.96 -2.26
C ASN A 51 -4.67 28.28 -1.40
N THR A 52 -4.76 28.15 -0.08
CA THR A 52 -3.60 28.35 0.82
C THR A 52 -2.67 27.12 0.88
N GLY A 53 -3.19 25.91 0.58
CA GLY A 53 -2.40 24.68 0.50
C GLY A 53 -1.72 24.43 -0.85
N ALA A 54 -2.08 25.15 -1.91
CA ALA A 54 -1.63 24.90 -3.28
C ALA A 54 -0.13 25.15 -3.53
N ASP A 55 0.56 25.88 -2.64
CA ASP A 55 1.98 26.23 -2.81
C ASP A 55 2.97 25.15 -2.33
N LYS A 56 2.49 24.03 -1.75
CA LYS A 56 3.37 22.92 -1.38
C LYS A 56 2.78 21.61 -1.85
N ARG A 57 3.61 20.82 -2.53
CA ARG A 57 3.38 19.45 -3.03
C ARG A 57 3.03 18.41 -1.93
N THR A 58 2.62 18.88 -0.75
CA THR A 58 2.17 18.14 0.42
C THR A 58 0.65 18.02 0.39
N LEU A 59 0.16 16.79 0.30
CA LEU A 59 -1.24 16.47 0.48
C LEU A 59 -1.73 17.08 1.81
N LEU A 60 -2.88 17.74 1.78
CA LEU A 60 -3.54 18.26 2.98
C LEU A 60 -3.73 17.11 3.99
N PRO A 61 -3.51 17.35 5.29
CA PRO A 61 -3.78 16.36 6.33
C PRO A 61 -5.17 15.72 6.14
N SER A 62 -5.23 14.39 6.15
CA SER A 62 -6.44 13.63 5.82
C SER A 62 -7.64 14.01 6.71
N ASN A 63 -7.37 14.36 7.97
CA ASN A 63 -8.35 14.88 8.93
C ASN A 63 -8.95 16.23 8.50
N LEU A 64 -8.13 17.17 8.01
CA LEU A 64 -8.63 18.45 7.50
C LEU A 64 -9.51 18.18 6.27
N THR A 65 -9.01 17.45 5.28
CA THR A 65 -9.80 17.13 4.07
C THR A 65 -11.14 16.46 4.40
N ALA A 66 -11.16 15.50 5.34
CA ALA A 66 -12.38 14.84 5.80
C ALA A 66 -13.36 15.81 6.50
N THR A 67 -12.87 16.67 7.40
CA THR A 67 -13.72 17.66 8.10
C THR A 67 -14.30 18.70 7.14
N LEU A 68 -13.52 19.17 6.15
CA LEU A 68 -14.01 20.08 5.12
C LEU A 68 -15.06 19.43 4.22
N LEU A 69 -14.90 18.14 3.89
CA LEU A 69 -15.88 17.39 3.11
C LEU A 69 -17.19 17.16 3.90
N VAL A 70 -17.10 16.70 5.15
CA VAL A 70 -18.28 16.49 6.01
C VAL A 70 -19.01 17.80 6.28
N GLY A 71 -18.26 18.87 6.58
CA GLY A 71 -18.83 20.17 6.86
C GLY A 71 -19.49 20.82 5.64
N THR A 72 -19.11 20.48 4.41
CA THR A 72 -19.85 20.91 3.20
C THR A 72 -21.03 20.01 2.86
N LEU A 73 -20.89 18.70 3.06
CA LEU A 73 -21.90 17.70 2.69
C LEU A 73 -23.14 17.73 3.60
N VAL A 74 -22.97 17.92 4.91
CA VAL A 74 -24.08 17.94 5.88
C VAL A 74 -25.04 19.11 5.61
N PRO A 75 -24.59 20.37 5.46
CA PRO A 75 -25.44 21.48 5.07
C PRO A 75 -26.07 21.31 3.68
N ALA A 76 -25.33 20.75 2.70
CA ALA A 76 -25.86 20.48 1.37
C ALA A 76 -27.06 19.52 1.41
N MET A 77 -26.94 18.43 2.16
CA MET A 77 -28.03 17.48 2.36
C MET A 77 -29.22 18.10 3.11
N ALA A 78 -28.95 18.94 4.13
CA ALA A 78 -30.01 19.67 4.82
C ALA A 78 -30.80 20.59 3.88
N ILE A 79 -30.11 21.31 2.99
CA ILE A 79 -30.74 22.16 1.97
C ILE A 79 -31.60 21.32 1.02
N LEU A 80 -31.09 20.20 0.52
CA LEU A 80 -31.85 19.31 -0.39
C LEU A 80 -33.14 18.80 0.25
N VAL A 81 -33.09 18.36 1.51
CA VAL A 81 -34.28 17.86 2.23
C VAL A 81 -35.29 18.99 2.48
N LEU A 82 -34.83 20.17 2.91
CA LEU A 82 -35.70 21.32 3.14
C LEU A 82 -36.34 21.84 1.84
N PHE A 83 -35.57 21.84 0.74
CA PHE A 83 -36.04 22.21 -0.58
C PHE A 83 -37.08 21.21 -1.13
N GLY A 84 -36.81 19.91 -0.99
CA GLY A 84 -37.75 18.84 -1.34
C GLY A 84 -39.07 18.96 -0.57
N ARG A 85 -39.00 19.28 0.73
CA ARG A 85 -40.18 19.55 1.56
C ARG A 85 -40.97 20.76 1.06
N ARG A 86 -40.29 21.85 0.71
CA ARG A 86 -40.95 23.08 0.22
C ARG A 86 -41.68 22.86 -1.10
N MET A 87 -41.10 22.08 -2.01
CA MET A 87 -41.76 21.68 -3.26
C MET A 87 -42.98 20.77 -3.01
N ALA A 88 -42.88 19.82 -2.09
CA ALA A 88 -44.00 18.95 -1.73
C ALA A 88 -45.17 19.75 -1.13
N LEU A 89 -44.89 20.72 -0.27
CA LEU A 89 -45.90 21.59 0.33
C LEU A 89 -46.53 22.56 -0.67
N ARG A 90 -45.76 23.09 -1.63
CA ARG A 90 -46.29 23.94 -2.72
C ARG A 90 -47.23 23.17 -3.63
N ARG A 91 -46.88 21.96 -4.05
CA ARG A 91 -47.78 21.09 -4.83
C ARG A 91 -49.05 20.74 -4.07
N ALA A 92 -48.95 20.51 -2.76
CA ALA A 92 -50.12 20.29 -1.92
C ALA A 92 -51.06 21.50 -1.81
N ALA A 93 -50.51 22.72 -1.89
CA ALA A 93 -51.26 23.97 -1.88
C ALA A 93 -51.83 24.34 -3.25
N GLU A 94 -51.26 23.83 -4.36
CA GLU A 94 -51.78 24.04 -5.71
C GLU A 94 -52.94 23.10 -6.05
N HIS A 95 -53.01 21.91 -5.43
CA HIS A 95 -54.10 20.95 -5.60
C HIS A 95 -55.25 21.12 -4.57
N ILE A 96 -55.67 22.36 -4.30
CA ILE A 96 -56.82 22.66 -3.43
C ILE A 96 -58.12 22.30 -4.18
N GLY A 97 -58.45 21.01 -4.13
CA GLY A 97 -59.69 20.43 -4.67
C GLY A 97 -59.99 19.08 -4.03
N GLY A 98 -60.65 19.10 -2.86
CA GLY A 98 -61.49 18.01 -2.33
C GLY A 98 -60.85 16.74 -1.74
N THR A 99 -59.85 16.12 -2.36
CA THR A 99 -59.42 14.74 -2.00
C THR A 99 -57.90 14.56 -1.78
N GLY A 100 -57.08 15.57 -2.08
CA GLY A 100 -55.61 15.46 -2.01
C GLY A 100 -54.96 15.61 -0.63
N GLN A 101 -55.67 16.07 0.40
CA GLN A 101 -55.06 16.42 1.70
C GLN A 101 -54.62 15.20 2.53
N MET A 102 -55.29 14.05 2.39
CA MET A 102 -54.89 12.83 3.10
C MET A 102 -53.64 12.19 2.49
N HIS A 103 -53.56 12.15 1.15
CA HIS A 103 -52.42 11.57 0.44
C HIS A 103 -51.14 12.35 0.74
N VAL A 104 -51.21 13.69 0.73
CA VAL A 104 -50.06 14.55 1.09
C VAL A 104 -49.61 14.31 2.53
N ARG A 105 -50.53 14.14 3.48
CA ARG A 105 -50.20 13.91 4.90
C ARG A 105 -49.51 12.55 5.11
N MET A 106 -49.97 11.51 4.41
CA MET A 106 -49.35 10.18 4.41
C MET A 106 -47.94 10.21 3.80
N VAL A 107 -47.79 10.86 2.64
CA VAL A 107 -46.50 11.02 1.96
C VAL A 107 -45.51 11.79 2.86
N PHE A 108 -45.97 12.84 3.55
CA PHE A 108 -45.13 13.60 4.49
C PHE A 108 -44.63 12.75 5.67
N ILE A 109 -45.51 11.99 6.31
CA ILE A 109 -45.13 11.11 7.43
C ILE A 109 -44.18 10.02 6.95
N PHE A 110 -44.45 9.43 5.79
CA PHE A 110 -43.59 8.39 5.20
C PHE A 110 -42.20 8.93 4.88
N SER A 111 -42.09 10.11 4.25
CA SER A 111 -40.80 10.76 3.99
C SER A 111 -40.06 11.14 5.28
N LEU A 112 -40.78 11.57 6.32
CA LEU A 112 -40.17 11.91 7.61
C LEU A 112 -39.58 10.66 8.29
N ILE A 113 -40.34 9.55 8.31
CA ILE A 113 -39.88 8.28 8.88
C ILE A 113 -38.72 7.70 8.06
N ALA A 114 -38.77 7.82 6.73
CA ALA A 114 -37.69 7.36 5.85
C ALA A 114 -36.40 8.21 5.98
N ALA A 115 -36.52 9.50 6.30
CA ALA A 115 -35.36 10.39 6.45
C ALA A 115 -34.50 10.06 7.68
N VAL A 116 -35.10 9.64 8.80
CA VAL A 116 -34.38 9.39 10.06
C VAL A 116 -33.30 8.30 9.91
N PRO A 117 -33.59 7.10 9.35
CA PRO A 117 -32.57 6.08 9.11
C PRO A 117 -31.47 6.55 8.18
N THR A 118 -31.79 7.28 7.11
CA THR A 118 -30.77 7.77 6.16
C THR A 118 -29.80 8.74 6.83
N LEU A 119 -30.28 9.61 7.71
CA LEU A 119 -29.44 10.56 8.45
C LEU A 119 -28.54 9.82 9.44
N LEU A 120 -29.07 8.82 10.14
CA LEU A 120 -28.29 7.97 11.05
C LEU A 120 -27.16 7.26 10.30
N VAL A 121 -27.45 6.67 9.13
CA VAL A 121 -26.44 6.03 8.27
C VAL A 121 -25.35 7.03 7.86
N VAL A 122 -25.70 8.26 7.47
CA VAL A 122 -24.71 9.29 7.12
C VAL A 122 -23.81 9.66 8.30
N VAL A 123 -24.38 9.85 9.49
CA VAL A 123 -23.62 10.17 10.70
C VAL A 123 -22.68 9.01 11.06
N PHE A 124 -23.20 7.79 11.07
CA PHE A 124 -22.43 6.60 11.43
C PHE A 124 -21.32 6.32 10.41
N ALA A 125 -21.61 6.42 9.11
CA ALA A 125 -20.62 6.28 8.06
C ALA A 125 -19.52 7.34 8.16
N SER A 126 -19.88 8.59 8.45
CA SER A 126 -18.90 9.66 8.67
C SER A 126 -18.00 9.39 9.88
N TRP A 127 -18.59 8.93 11.00
CA TRP A 127 -17.83 8.59 12.22
C TRP A 127 -16.91 7.39 12.02
N LEU A 128 -17.40 6.34 11.35
CA LEU A 128 -16.60 5.17 11.01
C LEU A 128 -15.46 5.52 10.06
N PHE A 129 -15.71 6.36 9.07
CA PHE A 129 -14.69 6.81 8.13
C PHE A 129 -13.60 7.61 8.86
N GLN A 130 -14.00 8.55 9.72
CA GLN A 130 -13.06 9.34 10.52
C GLN A 130 -12.18 8.44 11.41
N SER A 131 -12.80 7.52 12.16
CA SER A 131 -12.09 6.63 13.08
C SER A 131 -11.22 5.59 12.36
N GLY A 132 -11.75 5.01 11.28
CA GLY A 132 -11.08 3.97 10.50
C GLY A 132 -9.86 4.52 9.76
N VAL A 133 -10.00 5.67 9.08
CA VAL A 133 -8.87 6.31 8.40
C VAL A 133 -7.78 6.69 9.40
N GLU A 134 -8.14 7.24 10.56
CA GLU A 134 -7.16 7.57 11.59
C GLU A 134 -6.39 6.33 12.09
N PHE A 135 -7.06 5.19 12.25
CA PHE A 135 -6.42 3.93 12.63
C PHE A 135 -5.43 3.41 11.57
N TRP A 136 -5.87 3.30 10.30
CA TRP A 136 -5.03 2.77 9.21
C TRP A 136 -3.86 3.68 8.83
N PHE A 137 -3.97 4.98 9.07
CA PHE A 137 -2.91 5.96 8.77
C PHE A 137 -2.17 6.47 10.03
N SER A 138 -2.49 5.93 11.20
CA SER A 138 -1.80 6.23 12.46
C SER A 138 -0.30 5.93 12.38
N ASP A 139 0.46 6.53 13.28
CA ASP A 139 1.89 6.24 13.42
C ASP A 139 2.14 4.76 13.73
N SER A 140 1.17 4.06 14.34
CA SER A 140 1.25 2.61 14.59
C SER A 140 1.24 1.80 13.29
N SER A 141 0.31 2.11 12.37
CA SER A 141 0.24 1.45 11.06
C SER A 141 1.47 1.76 10.19
N ARG A 142 1.95 3.01 10.23
CA ARG A 142 3.22 3.40 9.58
C ARG A 142 4.42 2.67 10.18
N GLY A 143 4.47 2.54 11.51
CA GLY A 143 5.50 1.78 12.22
C GLY A 143 5.48 0.30 11.87
N LEU A 144 4.31 -0.32 11.74
CA LEU A 144 4.18 -1.71 11.29
C LEU A 144 4.72 -1.91 9.87
N LEU A 145 4.39 -1.01 8.94
CA LEU A 145 4.93 -1.07 7.57
C LEU A 145 6.44 -0.86 7.53
N GLU A 146 6.96 0.08 8.33
CA GLU A 146 8.40 0.32 8.42
C GLU A 146 9.12 -0.89 9.02
N ASN A 147 8.57 -1.51 10.06
CA ASN A 147 9.11 -2.71 10.67
C ASN A 147 9.07 -3.91 9.71
N ALA A 148 7.97 -4.09 8.96
CA ALA A 148 7.87 -5.12 7.94
C ALA A 148 8.93 -4.93 6.84
N ASN A 149 9.16 -3.68 6.39
CA ASN A 149 10.21 -3.37 5.43
C ASN A 149 11.61 -3.59 6.01
N LYS A 150 11.86 -3.21 7.27
CA LYS A 150 13.13 -3.50 7.97
C LYS A 150 13.36 -5.00 8.10
N LEU A 151 12.34 -5.77 8.44
CA LEU A 151 12.41 -7.24 8.54
C LEU A 151 12.71 -7.86 7.17
N ALA A 152 12.01 -7.42 6.11
CA ALA A 152 12.23 -7.91 4.76
C ALA A 152 13.67 -7.61 4.27
N ARG A 153 14.17 -6.39 4.52
CA ARG A 153 15.56 -6.02 4.20
C ARG A 153 16.56 -6.83 5.00
N GLY A 154 16.35 -6.95 6.32
CA GLY A 154 17.22 -7.74 7.20
C GLY A 154 17.28 -9.21 6.80
N TYR A 155 16.14 -9.81 6.44
CA TYR A 155 16.07 -11.18 5.93
C TYR A 155 16.83 -11.34 4.61
N TYR A 156 16.70 -10.37 3.69
CA TYR A 156 17.39 -10.37 2.41
C TYR A 156 18.92 -10.24 2.57
N GLU A 157 19.38 -9.29 3.39
CA GLU A 157 20.81 -9.13 3.72
C GLU A 157 21.38 -10.37 4.43
N GLN A 158 20.59 -10.97 5.33
CA GLN A 158 20.96 -12.23 5.98
C GLN A 158 21.11 -13.35 4.95
N THR A 159 20.15 -13.48 4.03
CA THR A 159 20.20 -14.51 2.97
C THR A 159 21.43 -14.32 2.07
N GLN A 160 21.81 -13.07 1.74
CA GLN A 160 23.04 -12.80 0.99
C GLN A 160 24.30 -13.25 1.74
N ARG A 161 24.38 -12.97 3.04
CA ARG A 161 25.50 -13.43 3.89
C ARG A 161 25.53 -14.95 3.98
N ASP A 162 24.39 -15.59 4.19
CA ASP A 162 24.28 -17.04 4.30
C ASP A 162 24.75 -17.70 2.99
N VAL A 163 24.30 -17.25 1.82
CA VAL A 163 24.77 -17.76 0.53
C VAL A 163 26.28 -17.54 0.36
N GLY A 164 26.80 -16.38 0.77
CA GLY A 164 28.23 -16.10 0.77
C GLY A 164 29.02 -17.10 1.63
N TYR A 165 28.62 -17.31 2.89
CA TYR A 165 29.30 -18.23 3.81
C TYR A 165 29.23 -19.68 3.36
N GLU A 166 28.07 -20.13 2.91
CA GLU A 166 27.90 -21.48 2.36
C GLU A 166 28.78 -21.69 1.11
N SER A 167 28.94 -20.66 0.28
CA SER A 167 29.79 -20.73 -0.91
C SER A 167 31.27 -20.73 -0.55
N VAL A 168 31.69 -19.99 0.48
CA VAL A 168 33.08 -20.02 0.97
C VAL A 168 33.42 -21.39 1.54
N ALA A 169 32.54 -21.95 2.37
CA ALA A 169 32.72 -23.29 2.90
C ALA A 169 32.73 -24.35 1.79
N MET A 170 31.82 -24.26 0.82
CA MET A 170 31.81 -25.16 -0.34
C MET A 170 33.08 -25.03 -1.18
N ALA A 171 33.63 -23.83 -1.36
CA ALA A 171 34.86 -23.63 -2.11
C ALA A 171 36.05 -24.29 -1.42
N GLN A 172 36.11 -24.21 -0.08
CA GLN A 172 37.12 -24.90 0.71
C GLN A 172 36.99 -26.42 0.61
N ASP A 173 35.79 -26.97 0.86
CA ASP A 173 35.55 -28.42 0.74
C ASP A 173 35.89 -28.92 -0.68
N THR A 174 35.54 -28.12 -1.70
CA THR A 174 35.85 -28.45 -3.10
C THR A 174 37.34 -28.44 -3.36
N ARG A 175 38.10 -27.50 -2.79
CA ARG A 175 39.56 -27.45 -2.91
C ARG A 175 40.21 -28.71 -2.35
N ASP A 176 39.77 -29.12 -1.17
CA ASP A 176 40.32 -30.30 -0.48
C ASP A 176 40.03 -31.56 -1.30
N TRP A 177 38.81 -31.70 -1.82
CA TRP A 177 38.41 -32.82 -2.67
C TRP A 177 39.12 -32.87 -4.03
N LEU A 178 39.42 -31.71 -4.63
CA LEU A 178 40.18 -31.64 -5.88
C LEU A 178 41.62 -32.14 -5.74
N GLY A 179 42.17 -32.15 -4.53
CA GLY A 179 43.48 -32.73 -4.24
C GLY A 179 43.50 -34.26 -4.27
N GLU A 180 42.36 -34.91 -4.08
CA GLU A 180 42.24 -36.37 -3.97
C GLU A 180 41.52 -36.99 -5.17
N TYR A 181 40.51 -36.31 -5.72
CA TYR A 181 39.66 -36.81 -6.79
C TYR A 181 39.66 -35.86 -8.01
N PRO A 182 39.92 -36.36 -9.23
CA PRO A 182 39.79 -35.55 -10.44
C PRO A 182 38.37 -35.01 -10.62
N VAL A 183 38.24 -33.78 -11.17
CA VAL A 183 36.94 -33.11 -11.43
C VAL A 183 35.96 -33.99 -12.22
N GLY A 184 36.48 -34.80 -13.15
CA GLY A 184 35.68 -35.68 -14.00
C GLY A 184 35.23 -36.99 -13.34
N SER A 185 35.75 -37.32 -12.16
CA SER A 185 35.43 -38.57 -11.44
C SER A 185 33.98 -38.62 -10.99
N ARG A 186 33.44 -39.83 -10.81
CA ARG A 186 32.06 -40.03 -10.38
C ARG A 186 31.88 -39.61 -8.92
N GLU A 187 32.92 -39.84 -8.12
CA GLU A 187 33.06 -39.49 -6.72
C GLU A 187 32.95 -37.97 -6.54
N PHE A 188 33.75 -37.20 -7.30
CA PHE A 188 33.71 -35.75 -7.26
C PHE A 188 32.35 -35.19 -7.71
N GLN A 189 31.76 -35.73 -8.78
CA GLN A 189 30.45 -35.28 -9.25
C GLN A 189 29.33 -35.55 -8.22
N ALA A 190 29.37 -36.70 -7.54
CA ALA A 190 28.42 -37.02 -6.49
C ALA A 190 28.59 -36.09 -5.28
N PHE A 191 29.84 -35.87 -4.83
CA PHE A 191 30.16 -34.91 -3.78
C PHE A 191 29.67 -33.50 -4.13
N PHE A 192 30.01 -32.99 -5.32
CA PHE A 192 29.68 -31.64 -5.73
C PHE A 192 28.16 -31.43 -5.81
N GLY A 193 27.40 -32.43 -6.29
CA GLY A 193 25.94 -32.42 -6.27
C GLY A 193 25.34 -32.43 -4.86
N ASP A 194 25.89 -33.23 -3.94
CA ASP A 194 25.45 -33.29 -2.54
C ASP A 194 25.71 -31.94 -1.82
N GLN A 195 26.84 -31.29 -2.10
CA GLN A 195 27.15 -29.95 -1.59
C GLN A 195 26.11 -28.90 -2.01
N VAL A 196 25.69 -28.89 -3.28
CA VAL A 196 24.62 -27.99 -3.75
C VAL A 196 23.33 -28.20 -2.98
N TYR A 197 22.92 -29.45 -2.80
CA TYR A 197 21.68 -29.79 -2.12
C TYR A 197 21.70 -29.44 -0.62
N ARG A 198 22.74 -29.87 0.10
CA ARG A 198 22.84 -29.66 1.57
C ARG A 198 22.93 -28.20 1.96
N ARG A 199 23.54 -27.37 1.10
CA ARG A 199 23.72 -25.93 1.32
C ARG A 199 22.56 -25.09 0.78
N ASN A 200 21.49 -25.76 0.32
CA ASN A 200 20.30 -25.14 -0.25
C ASN A 200 20.66 -24.15 -1.39
N LEU A 201 21.61 -24.55 -2.24
CA LEU A 201 21.99 -23.79 -3.42
C LEU A 201 21.17 -24.31 -4.61
N SER A 202 20.81 -23.41 -5.52
CA SER A 202 20.05 -23.77 -6.74
C SER A 202 20.98 -24.14 -7.89
N VAL A 203 22.16 -23.50 -7.94
CA VAL A 203 23.18 -23.74 -8.95
C VAL A 203 24.55 -23.70 -8.30
N ALA A 204 25.45 -24.60 -8.68
CA ALA A 204 26.88 -24.43 -8.46
C ALA A 204 27.68 -24.86 -9.69
N ALA A 205 28.81 -24.20 -9.92
CA ALA A 205 29.69 -24.50 -11.03
C ALA A 205 31.15 -24.18 -10.64
N LEU A 206 32.08 -25.00 -11.12
CA LEU A 206 33.47 -24.58 -11.15
C LEU A 206 33.69 -23.82 -12.45
N VAL A 207 34.30 -22.65 -12.34
CA VAL A 207 34.60 -21.78 -13.47
C VAL A 207 36.10 -21.50 -13.46
N GLN A 208 36.77 -21.90 -14.54
CA GLN A 208 38.14 -21.55 -14.80
C GLN A 208 38.16 -20.34 -15.75
N VAL A 209 38.78 -19.25 -15.32
CA VAL A 209 38.99 -18.05 -16.13
C VAL A 209 40.42 -18.08 -16.66
N THR A 210 40.55 -18.17 -17.98
CA THR A 210 41.85 -18.14 -18.68
C THR A 210 42.40 -16.71 -18.66
N PRO A 211 43.73 -16.48 -18.74
CA PRO A 211 44.30 -15.12 -18.85
C PRO A 211 43.70 -14.27 -19.98
N ASP A 212 43.22 -14.89 -21.06
CA ASP A 212 42.54 -14.24 -22.18
C ASP A 212 41.08 -13.80 -21.85
N GLY A 213 40.60 -14.07 -20.64
CA GLY A 213 39.24 -13.75 -20.18
C GLY A 213 38.17 -14.79 -20.56
N GLU A 214 38.56 -15.87 -21.24
CA GLU A 214 37.67 -16.99 -21.59
C GLU A 214 37.31 -17.84 -20.37
N GLN A 215 36.02 -18.14 -20.21
CA GLN A 215 35.49 -18.91 -19.07
C GLN A 215 35.19 -20.35 -19.49
N ARG A 216 35.81 -21.30 -18.80
CA ARG A 216 35.54 -22.73 -18.95
C ARG A 216 34.82 -23.24 -17.72
N THR A 217 33.75 -24.01 -17.92
CA THR A 217 32.95 -24.57 -16.82
C THR A 217 33.06 -26.09 -16.83
N PRO A 218 34.09 -26.69 -16.19
CA PRO A 218 34.31 -28.15 -16.22
C PRO A 218 33.20 -28.94 -15.52
N ILE A 219 32.57 -28.39 -14.48
CA ILE A 219 31.43 -29.01 -13.79
C ILE A 219 30.36 -27.96 -13.50
N ILE A 220 29.10 -28.40 -13.64
CA ILE A 220 27.94 -27.61 -13.29
C ILE A 220 26.81 -28.51 -12.77
N VAL A 221 26.18 -28.04 -11.69
CA VAL A 221 24.91 -28.53 -11.18
C VAL A 221 23.91 -27.40 -11.37
N ASP A 222 23.06 -27.53 -12.38
CA ASP A 222 22.05 -26.55 -12.77
C ASP A 222 20.79 -27.30 -13.27
N PRO A 223 19.76 -27.45 -12.42
CA PRO A 223 18.54 -28.17 -12.77
C PRO A 223 17.73 -27.49 -13.88
N ASP A 224 17.74 -26.15 -13.92
CA ASP A 224 16.92 -25.34 -14.82
C ASP A 224 17.56 -25.14 -16.21
N ARG A 225 18.85 -25.47 -16.34
CA ARG A 225 19.62 -25.41 -17.60
C ARG A 225 19.57 -24.03 -18.28
N LYS A 226 19.46 -22.95 -17.50
CA LYS A 226 19.57 -21.59 -18.02
C LYS A 226 21.05 -21.29 -18.24
N SER A 227 21.56 -21.74 -19.38
CA SER A 227 22.99 -21.73 -19.71
C SER A 227 23.47 -20.32 -20.10
N ASP A 228 23.86 -19.50 -19.12
CA ASP A 228 24.71 -18.33 -19.37
C ASP A 228 26.15 -18.82 -19.68
N SER A 229 26.68 -18.48 -20.86
CA SER A 229 28.03 -18.88 -21.29
C SER A 229 29.14 -18.15 -20.53
N LYS A 230 28.83 -16.99 -19.94
CA LYS A 230 29.72 -16.22 -19.06
C LYS A 230 29.02 -16.03 -17.71
N ARG A 231 29.47 -16.77 -16.69
CA ARG A 231 28.84 -16.81 -15.37
C ARG A 231 29.40 -15.75 -14.44
N ILE A 232 30.68 -15.42 -14.57
CA ILE A 232 31.35 -14.42 -13.74
C ILE A 232 31.50 -13.14 -14.55
N ALA A 233 30.81 -12.06 -14.16
CA ALA A 233 30.92 -10.78 -14.83
C ALA A 233 32.32 -10.15 -14.64
N PRO A 234 32.83 -9.35 -15.60
CA PRO A 234 34.18 -8.77 -15.50
C PRO A 234 34.42 -7.90 -14.25
N ASP A 235 33.38 -7.19 -13.79
CA ASP A 235 33.43 -6.39 -12.56
C ASP A 235 33.62 -7.27 -11.32
N VAL A 236 32.94 -8.43 -11.27
CA VAL A 236 33.09 -9.42 -10.21
C VAL A 236 34.51 -9.99 -10.20
N GLN A 237 35.08 -10.28 -11.38
CA GLN A 237 36.47 -10.75 -11.49
C GLN A 237 37.46 -9.71 -10.95
N GLN A 238 37.27 -8.43 -11.29
CA GLN A 238 38.13 -7.36 -10.80
C GLN A 238 38.05 -7.21 -9.27
N ARG A 239 36.83 -7.30 -8.71
CA ARG A 239 36.63 -7.26 -7.26
C ARG A 239 37.25 -8.46 -6.56
N LEU A 240 37.14 -9.65 -7.14
CA LEU A 240 37.74 -10.87 -6.61
C LEU A 240 39.26 -10.77 -6.50
N GLN A 241 39.96 -9.91 -7.25
CA GLN A 241 41.40 -9.70 -7.04
C GLN A 241 41.73 -9.10 -5.66
N LYS A 242 40.78 -8.39 -5.05
CA LYS A 242 40.96 -7.68 -3.77
C LYS A 242 40.13 -8.27 -2.64
N GLU A 243 38.97 -8.81 -2.95
CA GLU A 243 38.00 -9.34 -1.99
C GLU A 243 38.14 -10.86 -1.85
N PRO A 244 37.91 -11.44 -0.65
CA PRO A 244 37.99 -12.89 -0.43
C PRO A 244 36.91 -13.67 -1.18
N TYR A 245 35.74 -13.07 -1.35
CA TYR A 245 34.62 -13.55 -2.16
C TYR A 245 33.74 -12.35 -2.55
N VAL A 246 32.89 -12.52 -3.55
CA VAL A 246 31.96 -11.48 -3.99
C VAL A 246 30.55 -12.04 -4.04
N VAL A 247 29.61 -11.37 -3.36
CA VAL A 247 28.18 -11.64 -3.48
C VAL A 247 27.52 -10.55 -4.29
N THR A 248 26.71 -10.94 -5.25
CA THR A 248 25.82 -10.08 -6.02
C THR A 248 24.41 -10.64 -5.95
N SER A 249 23.41 -9.79 -6.14
CA SER A 249 22.04 -10.25 -6.25
C SER A 249 21.33 -9.51 -7.37
N ASP A 250 20.57 -10.26 -8.14
CA ASP A 250 19.59 -9.75 -9.08
C ASP A 250 18.17 -10.03 -8.54
N ALA A 251 17.14 -9.68 -9.31
CA ALA A 251 15.75 -9.88 -8.92
C ALA A 251 15.37 -11.36 -8.69
N ASN A 252 16.09 -12.29 -9.34
CA ASN A 252 15.73 -13.70 -9.42
C ASN A 252 16.67 -14.61 -8.62
N ARG A 253 17.90 -14.18 -8.32
CA ARG A 253 18.91 -14.99 -7.64
C ARG A 253 19.93 -14.15 -6.87
N ILE A 254 20.46 -14.77 -5.83
CA ILE A 254 21.67 -14.35 -5.13
C ILE A 254 22.81 -15.21 -5.65
N VAL A 255 23.89 -14.58 -6.08
CA VAL A 255 25.08 -15.22 -6.64
C VAL A 255 26.27 -14.90 -5.75
N ALA A 256 27.02 -15.93 -5.38
CA ALA A 256 28.30 -15.81 -4.71
C ALA A 256 29.40 -16.41 -5.59
N VAL A 257 30.49 -15.68 -5.75
CA VAL A 257 31.68 -16.16 -6.45
C VAL A 257 32.84 -16.16 -5.47
N VAL A 258 33.51 -17.30 -5.36
CA VAL A 258 34.59 -17.53 -4.40
C VAL A 258 35.79 -18.09 -5.14
N PRO A 259 37.01 -17.56 -4.97
CA PRO A 259 38.21 -18.16 -5.53
C PRO A 259 38.57 -19.44 -4.78
N ILE A 260 38.78 -20.52 -5.52
CA ILE A 260 39.35 -21.77 -5.01
C ILE A 260 40.87 -21.69 -5.09
N GLU A 261 41.36 -21.31 -6.27
CA GLU A 261 42.79 -21.14 -6.55
C GLU A 261 42.98 -19.93 -7.49
N ARG A 262 43.46 -18.83 -6.92
CA ARG A 262 43.58 -17.54 -7.60
C ARG A 262 44.58 -17.61 -8.75
N ASP A 263 45.72 -18.26 -8.51
CA ASP A 263 46.82 -18.35 -9.47
C ASP A 263 46.46 -19.19 -10.70
N ALA A 264 45.61 -20.21 -10.52
CA ALA A 264 45.08 -21.05 -11.58
C ALA A 264 43.79 -20.48 -12.23
N GLY A 265 43.28 -19.35 -11.73
CA GLY A 265 42.04 -18.74 -12.19
C GLY A 265 40.80 -19.60 -11.94
N ILE A 266 40.78 -20.42 -10.88
CA ILE A 266 39.69 -21.34 -10.56
C ILE A 266 38.78 -20.72 -9.50
N TYR A 267 37.50 -20.60 -9.84
CA TYR A 267 36.48 -20.00 -9.00
C TYR A 267 35.30 -20.95 -8.85
N LEU A 268 34.72 -20.98 -7.64
CA LEU A 268 33.39 -21.50 -7.41
C LEU A 268 32.36 -20.41 -7.72
N TYR A 269 31.43 -20.72 -8.61
CA TYR A 269 30.21 -19.96 -8.82
C TYR A 269 29.07 -20.70 -8.12
N ALA A 270 28.40 -20.05 -7.19
CA ALA A 270 27.25 -20.60 -6.48
C ALA A 270 26.08 -19.60 -6.55
N ALA A 271 24.87 -20.10 -6.71
CA ALA A 271 23.68 -19.25 -6.74
C ALA A 271 22.50 -19.92 -6.04
N ARG A 272 21.68 -19.10 -5.40
CA ARG A 272 20.39 -19.47 -4.82
C ARG A 272 19.29 -18.65 -5.50
N SER A 273 18.32 -19.33 -6.09
CA SER A 273 17.14 -18.70 -6.68
C SER A 273 16.24 -18.14 -5.58
N ASN A 274 15.63 -16.98 -5.82
CA ASN A 274 14.64 -16.40 -4.92
C ASN A 274 13.26 -17.02 -5.23
N ASP A 275 12.86 -18.02 -4.43
CA ASP A 275 11.56 -18.72 -4.58
C ASP A 275 10.32 -17.83 -4.39
N LEU A 276 10.50 -16.60 -3.90
CA LEU A 276 9.42 -15.61 -3.80
C LEU A 276 8.75 -15.32 -5.16
N LEU A 277 9.46 -15.49 -6.29
CA LEU A 277 8.90 -15.38 -7.63
C LEU A 277 8.41 -16.72 -8.21
N ALA A 278 9.01 -17.85 -7.82
CA ALA A 278 8.55 -19.18 -8.25
C ALA A 278 7.13 -19.49 -7.75
N LEU A 279 6.79 -19.04 -6.54
CA LEU A 279 5.42 -19.11 -5.98
C LEU A 279 4.42 -18.24 -6.76
N SER A 280 4.85 -17.10 -7.31
CA SER A 280 3.99 -16.26 -8.16
C SER A 280 3.80 -16.83 -9.57
N GLN A 281 4.72 -17.70 -10.02
CA GLN A 281 4.76 -18.24 -11.38
C GLN A 281 4.38 -19.73 -11.48
N GLY A 282 3.91 -20.37 -10.40
CA GLY A 282 3.27 -21.69 -10.46
C GLY A 282 4.13 -22.84 -11.01
N HIS A 283 5.45 -22.82 -10.81
CA HIS A 283 6.33 -23.90 -11.30
C HIS A 283 6.53 -24.99 -10.25
N ALA A 284 6.16 -26.23 -10.60
CA ALA A 284 6.39 -27.42 -9.78
C ALA A 284 7.88 -27.82 -9.75
N PRO A 285 8.39 -28.37 -8.63
CA PRO A 285 9.80 -28.74 -8.49
C PRO A 285 10.17 -29.88 -9.46
N LYS A 286 11.23 -29.65 -10.25
CA LYS A 286 11.79 -30.66 -11.16
C LYS A 286 13.03 -31.31 -10.53
N THR A 287 13.09 -32.63 -10.62
CA THR A 287 14.14 -33.47 -10.03
C THR A 287 15.51 -33.19 -10.70
N PRO A 288 16.60 -32.96 -9.94
CA PRO A 288 17.91 -32.68 -10.51
C PRO A 288 18.50 -33.89 -11.23
N ARG A 289 19.08 -33.67 -12.43
CA ARG A 289 19.84 -34.69 -13.19
C ARG A 289 21.18 -34.09 -13.63
N ILE A 290 22.27 -34.66 -13.11
CA ILE A 290 23.65 -34.21 -13.37
C ILE A 290 24.00 -34.50 -14.84
N SER A 291 24.56 -33.51 -15.55
CA SER A 291 24.93 -33.59 -16.97
C SER A 291 26.45 -33.46 -17.13
N SER A 292 27.17 -34.58 -17.20
CA SER A 292 28.57 -34.60 -17.61
C SER A 292 28.67 -34.50 -19.14
N ARG A 293 29.25 -33.41 -19.68
CA ARG A 293 29.64 -33.38 -21.10
C ARG A 293 30.93 -34.18 -21.27
N PRO A 294 31.00 -35.16 -22.20
CA PRO A 294 32.26 -35.82 -22.51
C PRO A 294 33.15 -34.85 -23.30
N THR A 295 34.37 -34.63 -22.82
CA THR A 295 35.47 -34.07 -23.59
C THR A 295 35.77 -35.02 -24.75
N LYS A 296 35.60 -34.56 -25.99
CA LYS A 296 36.10 -35.29 -27.17
C LYS A 296 37.62 -35.23 -27.17
N CYS A 297 38.26 -36.39 -27.21
CA CYS A 297 39.66 -36.55 -27.59
C CYS A 297 39.87 -36.17 -29.05
#